data_AF-C0PP97-F1
#
_entry.id   AF-C0PP97-F1
#
_cell.length_a   1.000
_cell.length_b   1.000
_cell.length_c   1.000
_cell.angle_alpha   90.00
_cell.angle_beta   90.00
_cell.angle_gamma   90.00
#
_symmetry.space_group_name_H-M   'P 1'
#
loop_
_entity.id
_entity.type
_entity.pdbx_description
1 polymer ?
#
loop_
_entity_poly.entity_id
_entity_poly.type
_entity_poly.pdbx_seq_one_letter_code
_entity_poly.pdbx_strand_id
1 'polypeptide(L)'
;MRRSGVRPETIGASVAHYAQTWLKGVDVEQRRRQRACWDGSGPFVGDGQRMVVETLVDVLATENVAAVTLSFLFGMLRVAVEVDASLDCRIELERRVGMRLEMAALDDLLVPAAQTSDSMFDVDTVHRILLSFLQRIDEDSSGDLSSPPCGYDSDGLKSPSHGSVLKVGRLMDGYLAEVAPDPYLKLQKFMALIELLPDYARIVDDGLYRAIDIYLKAHPSLTESECKRLCKLIDCQKLSQDASSHAAQNDRLPIQMVVRVLYFEQLRLKSSFSGGGSGCVGLGGADGSFSQRFVCSSSGVPSSCVSPQRDNYASLRRENRELKLEISRMRVRLTELEREQGLMKQQGRMRGGDGGGGGGRGGGGEHGRAFLASLSRGIGRITMFGGGPAAADRRRKKSGGRSSQCSDGKARRRQKASFAYD
;
A
#
# COMPACT_ATOMS: atom_id res chain seq x y z
N MET A 1 30.44 -15.36 -12.34
CA MET A 1 30.12 -13.93 -12.10
C MET A 1 30.45 -13.49 -10.67
N ARG A 2 29.85 -14.06 -9.63
CA ARG A 2 30.14 -13.66 -8.23
C ARG A 2 31.61 -13.83 -7.82
N ARG A 3 32.22 -14.99 -8.08
CA ARG A 3 33.66 -15.24 -7.80
C ARG A 3 34.60 -14.26 -8.52
N SER A 4 34.12 -13.63 -9.60
CA SER A 4 34.85 -12.63 -10.39
C SER A 4 34.59 -11.19 -9.92
N GLY A 5 33.87 -11.00 -8.80
CA GLY A 5 33.58 -9.68 -8.22
C GLY A 5 32.46 -8.90 -8.91
N VAL A 6 31.64 -9.56 -9.75
CA VAL A 6 30.49 -8.88 -10.40
C VAL A 6 29.47 -8.47 -9.34
N ARG A 7 28.97 -7.24 -9.44
CA ARG A 7 27.97 -6.68 -8.53
C ARG A 7 26.70 -7.53 -8.48
N PRO A 8 26.07 -7.69 -7.29
CA PRO A 8 24.86 -8.51 -7.14
C PRO A 8 23.69 -7.99 -7.96
N GLU A 9 23.59 -6.67 -8.17
CA GLU A 9 22.55 -6.07 -9.02
C GLU A 9 22.70 -6.51 -10.48
N THR A 10 23.93 -6.59 -10.98
CA THR A 10 24.21 -7.03 -12.35
C THR A 10 23.91 -8.52 -12.50
N ILE A 11 24.24 -9.33 -11.49
CA ILE A 11 23.91 -10.75 -11.47
C ILE A 11 22.38 -10.94 -11.49
N GLY A 12 21.66 -10.23 -10.62
CA GLY A 12 20.19 -10.27 -10.57
C GLY A 12 19.57 -9.84 -11.89
N ALA A 13 20.07 -8.78 -12.52
CA ALA A 13 19.62 -8.32 -13.83
C ALA A 13 19.89 -9.35 -14.94
N SER A 14 21.06 -10.01 -14.93
CA SER A 14 21.38 -11.07 -15.90
C SER A 14 20.49 -12.30 -15.73
N VAL A 15 20.21 -12.72 -14.49
CA VAL A 15 19.28 -13.82 -14.20
C VAL A 15 17.87 -13.47 -14.67
N ALA A 16 17.38 -12.26 -14.34
CA ALA A 16 16.07 -11.81 -14.76
C ALA A 16 15.96 -11.70 -16.29
N HIS A 17 17.00 -11.20 -16.96
CA HIS A 17 17.06 -11.15 -18.41
C HIS A 17 17.02 -12.56 -19.03
N TYR A 18 17.85 -13.49 -18.54
CA TYR A 18 17.86 -14.87 -19.00
C TYR A 18 16.49 -15.52 -18.88
N ALA A 19 15.87 -15.41 -17.69
CA ALA A 19 14.53 -15.91 -17.43
C ALA A 19 13.50 -15.33 -18.40
N GLN A 20 13.53 -14.00 -18.62
CA GLN A 20 12.60 -13.35 -19.56
C GLN A 20 12.79 -13.82 -21.00
N THR A 21 14.02 -13.97 -21.47
CA THR A 21 14.29 -14.45 -22.84
C THR A 21 13.80 -15.88 -23.02
N TRP A 22 14.01 -16.74 -22.02
CA TRP A 22 13.66 -18.15 -22.11
C TRP A 22 12.16 -18.42 -21.92
N LEU A 23 11.50 -17.69 -21.02
CA LEU A 23 10.10 -17.91 -20.66
C LEU A 23 9.11 -17.19 -21.59
N LYS A 24 9.54 -16.13 -22.31
CA LYS A 24 8.70 -15.44 -23.33
C LYS A 24 8.58 -16.20 -24.65
N GLY A 25 9.40 -17.23 -24.88
CA GLY A 25 9.51 -17.94 -26.16
C GLY A 25 8.37 -18.93 -26.49
N VAL A 26 7.31 -19.03 -25.69
CA VAL A 26 6.22 -19.99 -25.91
C VAL A 26 4.89 -19.25 -26.01
N ASP A 27 4.30 -19.31 -27.20
CA ASP A 27 3.11 -18.56 -27.60
C ASP A 27 1.91 -18.86 -26.68
N VAL A 28 1.19 -17.82 -26.29
CA VAL A 28 0.00 -17.89 -25.41
C VAL A 28 -1.09 -18.78 -26.04
N GLU A 29 -1.13 -18.83 -27.37
CA GLU A 29 -2.04 -19.67 -28.16
C GLU A 29 -1.71 -21.17 -28.04
N GLN A 30 -0.41 -21.52 -27.95
CA GLN A 30 0.06 -22.89 -27.76
C GLN A 30 -0.22 -23.37 -26.33
N ARG A 31 -0.14 -22.45 -25.35
CA ARG A 31 -0.48 -22.67 -23.95
C ARG A 31 -1.99 -22.93 -23.72
N ARG A 32 -2.87 -22.29 -24.52
CA ARG A 32 -4.31 -22.60 -24.54
C ARG A 32 -4.63 -23.96 -25.18
N ARG A 33 -3.93 -24.33 -26.26
CA ARG A 33 -4.12 -25.64 -26.93
C ARG A 33 -3.64 -26.81 -26.07
N GLN A 34 -2.58 -26.65 -25.28
CA GLN A 34 -2.09 -27.72 -24.37
C GLN A 34 -3.05 -27.99 -23.19
N ARG A 35 -3.81 -27.00 -22.71
CA ARG A 35 -4.85 -27.22 -21.69
C ARG A 35 -6.03 -28.06 -22.19
N ALA A 36 -6.28 -28.10 -23.50
CA ALA A 36 -7.35 -28.88 -24.09
C ALA A 36 -6.99 -30.36 -24.33
N CYS A 37 -5.69 -30.71 -24.31
CA CYS A 37 -5.21 -32.07 -24.52
C CYS A 37 -4.59 -32.63 -23.24
N TRP A 38 -5.40 -32.84 -22.21
CA TRP A 38 -5.06 -33.69 -21.07
C TRP A 38 -5.23 -35.17 -21.48
N ASP A 39 -4.42 -35.62 -22.43
CA ASP A 39 -4.20 -37.06 -22.62
C ASP A 39 -2.68 -37.26 -22.77
N GLY A 40 -2.10 -37.82 -21.70
CA GLY A 40 -0.66 -37.81 -21.48
C GLY A 40 0.03 -38.80 -22.40
N SER A 41 0.80 -38.31 -23.38
CA SER A 41 1.88 -39.05 -24.06
C SER A 41 2.61 -38.17 -25.09
N GLY A 42 3.39 -37.19 -24.64
CA GLY A 42 4.35 -36.47 -25.50
C GLY A 42 5.41 -35.76 -24.67
N PRO A 43 6.65 -35.56 -25.16
CA PRO A 43 7.68 -34.85 -24.40
C PRO A 43 7.25 -33.39 -24.24
N PHE A 44 6.89 -33.01 -23.02
CA PHE A 44 6.28 -31.72 -22.73
C PHE A 44 7.32 -30.61 -22.88
N VAL A 45 7.06 -29.64 -23.77
CA VAL A 45 7.75 -28.33 -23.75
C VAL A 45 7.65 -27.69 -22.35
N GLY A 46 6.62 -28.06 -21.56
CA GLY A 46 6.46 -27.69 -20.15
C GLY A 46 7.53 -28.24 -19.20
N ASP A 47 8.10 -29.43 -19.44
CA ASP A 47 9.11 -30.03 -18.55
C ASP A 47 10.44 -29.26 -18.60
N GLY A 48 10.82 -28.78 -19.79
CA GLY A 48 11.99 -27.91 -19.96
C GLY A 48 11.81 -26.55 -19.29
N GLN A 49 10.61 -25.96 -19.39
CA GLN A 49 10.31 -24.69 -18.72
C GLN A 49 10.30 -24.85 -17.21
N ARG A 50 9.69 -25.93 -16.71
CA ARG A 50 9.69 -26.29 -15.30
C ARG A 50 11.10 -26.42 -14.75
N MET A 51 11.95 -27.21 -15.40
CA MET A 51 13.35 -27.38 -15.00
C MET A 51 14.11 -26.05 -14.99
N VAL A 52 13.89 -25.19 -15.99
CA VAL A 52 14.54 -23.86 -16.02
C VAL A 52 14.03 -22.96 -14.88
N VAL A 53 12.74 -22.96 -14.57
CA VAL A 53 12.20 -22.19 -13.44
C VAL A 53 12.79 -22.70 -12.12
N GLU A 54 12.75 -24.01 -11.88
CA GLU A 54 13.27 -24.63 -10.65
C GLU A 54 14.77 -24.32 -10.48
N THR A 55 15.59 -24.56 -11.52
CA THR A 55 17.04 -24.28 -11.47
C THR A 55 17.34 -22.79 -11.26
N LEU A 56 16.57 -21.87 -11.85
CA LEU A 56 16.74 -20.44 -11.61
C LEU A 56 16.37 -20.07 -10.16
N VAL A 57 15.30 -20.64 -9.60
CA VAL A 57 14.95 -20.44 -8.19
C VAL A 57 16.02 -21.00 -7.27
N ASP A 58 16.59 -22.16 -7.57
CA ASP A 58 17.70 -22.75 -6.80
C ASP A 58 18.97 -21.90 -6.87
N VAL A 59 19.24 -21.24 -8.00
CA VAL A 59 20.35 -20.28 -8.12
C VAL A 59 20.07 -19.03 -7.30
N LEU A 60 18.84 -18.47 -7.37
CA LEU A 60 18.45 -17.33 -6.52
C LEU A 60 18.55 -17.70 -5.02
N ALA A 61 18.09 -18.92 -4.72
CA ALA A 61 18.41 -19.86 -3.63
C ALA A 61 19.77 -19.70 -2.97
N THR A 62 20.62 -20.61 -3.44
CA THR A 62 21.99 -20.87 -3.03
C THR A 62 22.87 -19.63 -3.06
N GLU A 63 22.68 -18.76 -4.05
CA GLU A 63 23.49 -17.57 -4.21
C GLU A 63 22.87 -16.35 -3.50
N ASN A 64 21.77 -16.46 -2.74
CA ASN A 64 21.18 -15.32 -2.01
C ASN A 64 21.10 -14.03 -2.86
N VAL A 65 20.67 -14.17 -4.12
CA VAL A 65 20.60 -13.04 -5.06
C VAL A 65 19.39 -12.18 -4.70
N ALA A 66 19.57 -11.27 -3.74
CA ALA A 66 18.50 -10.41 -3.24
C ALA A 66 18.15 -9.25 -4.20
N ALA A 67 19.04 -8.93 -5.15
CA ALA A 67 18.94 -7.77 -6.03
C ALA A 67 18.05 -8.01 -7.28
N VAL A 68 16.95 -8.75 -7.13
CA VAL A 68 15.91 -8.90 -8.16
C VAL A 68 14.69 -8.04 -7.82
N THR A 69 13.90 -7.66 -8.82
CA THR A 69 12.68 -6.85 -8.60
C THR A 69 11.54 -7.73 -8.08
N LEU A 70 10.62 -7.15 -7.31
CA LEU A 70 9.42 -7.87 -6.84
C LEU A 70 8.55 -8.33 -8.00
N SER A 71 8.36 -7.48 -9.02
CA SER A 71 7.65 -7.83 -10.24
C SER A 71 8.23 -9.06 -10.95
N PHE A 72 9.55 -9.24 -10.89
CA PHE A 72 10.20 -10.43 -11.42
C PHE A 72 9.89 -11.67 -10.58
N LEU A 73 9.91 -11.57 -9.25
CA LEU A 73 9.55 -12.68 -8.36
C LEU A 73 8.08 -13.10 -8.54
N PHE A 74 7.15 -12.15 -8.60
CA PHE A 74 5.74 -12.46 -8.90
C PHE A 74 5.55 -13.04 -10.30
N GLY A 75 6.29 -12.53 -11.29
CA GLY A 75 6.30 -13.12 -12.64
C GLY A 75 6.79 -14.56 -12.64
N MET A 76 7.87 -14.85 -11.91
CA MET A 76 8.38 -16.22 -11.73
C MET A 76 7.38 -17.12 -11.00
N LEU A 77 6.71 -16.62 -9.96
CA LEU A 77 5.69 -17.37 -9.22
C LEU A 77 4.50 -17.73 -10.11
N ARG A 78 4.03 -16.79 -10.93
CA ARG A 78 2.96 -17.04 -11.92
C ARG A 78 3.38 -18.12 -12.91
N VAL A 79 4.59 -18.04 -13.47
CA VAL A 79 5.10 -19.07 -14.38
C VAL A 79 5.27 -20.41 -13.68
N ALA A 80 5.77 -20.44 -12.43
CA ALA A 80 5.95 -21.65 -11.64
C ALA A 80 4.61 -22.37 -11.39
N VAL A 81 3.53 -21.63 -11.14
CA VAL A 81 2.17 -22.17 -11.03
C VAL A 81 1.68 -22.70 -12.39
N GLU A 82 1.94 -21.98 -13.48
CA GLU A 82 1.51 -22.37 -14.83
C GLU A 82 2.19 -23.63 -15.36
N VAL A 83 3.48 -23.85 -15.05
CA VAL A 83 4.26 -25.01 -15.51
C VAL A 83 4.27 -26.17 -14.51
N ASP A 84 3.44 -26.07 -13.46
CA ASP A 84 3.35 -27.02 -12.36
C ASP A 84 4.72 -27.36 -11.72
N ALA A 85 5.51 -26.33 -11.41
CA ALA A 85 6.82 -26.49 -10.77
C ALA A 85 6.71 -27.09 -9.36
N SER A 86 7.81 -27.65 -8.84
CA SER A 86 7.89 -28.27 -7.52
C SER A 86 7.36 -27.36 -6.40
N LEU A 87 6.81 -27.98 -5.35
CA LEU A 87 6.28 -27.24 -4.21
C LEU A 87 7.37 -26.39 -3.54
N ASP A 88 8.58 -26.93 -3.38
CA ASP A 88 9.72 -26.23 -2.80
C ASP A 88 10.10 -24.98 -3.60
N CYS A 89 10.06 -25.06 -4.94
CA CYS A 89 10.29 -23.92 -5.82
C CYS A 89 9.26 -22.80 -5.59
N ARG A 90 7.98 -23.15 -5.42
CA ARG A 90 6.92 -22.15 -5.17
C ARG A 90 7.05 -21.54 -3.79
N ILE A 91 7.26 -22.37 -2.76
CA ILE A 91 7.45 -21.92 -1.37
C ILE A 91 8.64 -20.96 -1.28
N GLU A 92 9.74 -21.25 -1.96
CA GLU A 92 10.92 -20.39 -1.94
C GLU A 92 10.68 -19.03 -2.64
N LEU A 93 9.90 -19.02 -3.72
CA LEU A 93 9.46 -17.77 -4.36
C LEU A 93 8.53 -16.97 -3.45
N GLU A 94 7.54 -17.62 -2.83
CA GLU A 94 6.61 -17.01 -1.87
C GLU A 94 7.36 -16.41 -0.68
N ARG A 95 8.34 -17.15 -0.12
CA ARG A 95 9.19 -16.68 0.96
C ARG A 95 9.94 -15.42 0.57
N ARG A 96 10.59 -15.40 -0.60
CA ARG A 96 11.29 -14.21 -1.11
C ARG A 96 10.38 -13.01 -1.33
N VAL A 97 9.17 -13.24 -1.83
CA VAL A 97 8.16 -12.18 -1.96
C VAL A 97 7.76 -11.65 -0.57
N GLY A 98 7.51 -12.55 0.39
CA GLY A 98 7.18 -12.22 1.77
C GLY A 98 8.23 -11.32 2.43
N MET A 99 9.52 -11.51 2.15
CA MET A 99 10.60 -10.67 2.69
C MET A 99 10.50 -9.18 2.32
N ARG A 100 9.74 -8.84 1.27
CA ARG A 100 9.63 -7.46 0.74
C ARG A 100 8.18 -7.06 0.46
N LEU A 101 7.23 -7.73 1.09
CA LEU A 101 5.80 -7.57 0.81
C LEU A 101 5.31 -6.12 0.94
N GLU A 102 5.94 -5.31 1.81
CA GLU A 102 5.61 -3.89 1.99
C GLU A 102 5.88 -3.00 0.76
N MET A 103 6.61 -3.53 -0.24
CA MET A 103 6.88 -2.85 -1.52
C MET A 103 5.99 -3.36 -2.66
N ALA A 104 5.14 -4.36 -2.42
CA ALA A 104 4.27 -4.94 -3.46
C ALA A 104 3.08 -4.02 -3.77
N ALA A 105 2.62 -4.07 -5.03
CA ALA A 105 1.35 -3.48 -5.42
C ALA A 105 0.21 -4.50 -5.28
N LEU A 106 -1.02 -4.01 -5.21
CA LEU A 106 -2.22 -4.86 -5.15
C LEU A 106 -2.29 -5.82 -6.35
N ASP A 107 -2.02 -5.31 -7.55
CA ASP A 107 -2.05 -6.09 -8.80
C ASP A 107 -1.07 -7.28 -8.79
N ASP A 108 0.05 -7.15 -8.08
CA ASP A 108 1.05 -8.21 -7.98
C ASP A 108 0.48 -9.45 -7.26
N LEU A 109 -0.35 -9.24 -6.24
CA LEU A 109 -0.96 -10.28 -5.40
C LEU A 109 -2.11 -11.02 -6.08
N LEU A 110 -2.65 -10.47 -7.17
CA LEU A 110 -3.73 -11.08 -7.94
C LEU A 110 -3.18 -12.22 -8.83
N VAL A 111 -2.72 -13.29 -8.18
CA VAL A 111 -2.24 -14.52 -8.81
C VAL A 111 -3.47 -15.38 -9.17
N PRO A 112 -3.69 -15.72 -10.45
CA PRO A 112 -4.81 -16.56 -10.85
C PRO A 112 -4.70 -17.96 -10.26
N ALA A 113 -5.83 -18.54 -9.83
CA ALA A 113 -5.84 -19.94 -9.39
C ALA A 113 -5.56 -20.88 -10.57
N ALA A 114 -4.81 -21.96 -10.33
CA ALA A 114 -4.49 -22.96 -11.34
C ALA A 114 -5.76 -23.72 -11.82
N GLN A 115 -6.71 -23.92 -10.91
CA GLN A 115 -7.99 -24.56 -11.18
C GLN A 115 -9.12 -23.55 -10.95
N THR A 116 -9.92 -23.31 -11.99
CA THR A 116 -10.99 -22.29 -11.97
C THR A 116 -12.24 -22.70 -11.17
N SER A 117 -12.27 -23.92 -10.62
CA SER A 117 -13.41 -24.47 -9.87
C SER A 117 -13.42 -24.10 -8.38
N ASP A 118 -12.34 -23.55 -7.83
CA ASP A 118 -12.21 -23.23 -6.40
C ASP A 118 -12.30 -21.73 -6.08
N SER A 119 -11.64 -20.86 -6.88
CA SER A 119 -11.65 -19.39 -6.75
C SER A 119 -11.00 -18.79 -7.99
N MET A 120 -11.28 -17.54 -8.33
CA MET A 120 -10.57 -16.84 -9.40
C MET A 120 -9.09 -16.59 -9.06
N PHE A 121 -8.77 -16.45 -7.77
CA PHE A 121 -7.43 -16.12 -7.30
C PHE A 121 -6.88 -17.20 -6.36
N ASP A 122 -5.56 -17.39 -6.41
CA ASP A 122 -4.86 -18.28 -5.48
C ASP A 122 -4.64 -17.59 -4.13
N VAL A 123 -5.65 -17.70 -3.27
CA VAL A 123 -5.63 -17.13 -1.92
C VAL A 123 -4.62 -17.84 -1.01
N ASP A 124 -4.34 -19.13 -1.24
CA ASP A 124 -3.40 -19.89 -0.41
C ASP A 124 -1.96 -19.42 -0.63
N THR A 125 -1.62 -19.06 -1.86
CA THR A 125 -0.33 -18.43 -2.18
C THR A 125 -0.15 -17.10 -1.44
N VAL A 126 -1.17 -16.23 -1.41
CA VAL A 126 -1.09 -14.96 -0.68
C VAL A 126 -1.01 -15.18 0.83
N HIS A 127 -1.71 -16.18 1.36
CA HIS A 127 -1.59 -16.59 2.77
C HIS A 127 -0.13 -16.96 3.11
N ARG A 128 0.51 -17.84 2.32
CA ARG A 128 1.91 -18.25 2.56
C ARG A 128 2.92 -17.10 2.44
N ILE A 129 2.70 -16.18 1.50
CA ILE A 129 3.48 -14.94 1.38
C ILE A 129 3.35 -14.09 2.65
N LEU A 130 2.13 -13.91 3.17
CA LEU A 130 1.88 -13.14 4.38
C LEU A 130 2.50 -13.79 5.63
N LEU A 131 2.42 -15.12 5.76
CA LEU A 131 3.12 -15.87 6.81
C LEU A 131 4.63 -15.61 6.79
N SER A 132 5.23 -15.70 5.59
CA SER A 132 6.67 -15.45 5.42
C SER A 132 7.05 -14.01 5.78
N PHE A 133 6.19 -13.03 5.46
CA PHE A 133 6.39 -11.65 5.89
C PHE A 133 6.38 -11.52 7.42
N LEU A 134 5.40 -12.11 8.10
CA LEU A 134 5.28 -12.00 9.55
C LEU A 134 6.42 -12.71 10.29
N GLN A 135 6.85 -13.88 9.81
CA GLN A 135 8.02 -14.58 10.33
C GLN A 135 9.27 -13.68 10.32
N ARG A 136 9.51 -12.95 9.22
CA ARG A 136 10.61 -11.97 9.15
C ARG A 136 10.48 -10.88 10.22
N ILE A 137 9.27 -10.36 10.44
CA ILE A 137 9.02 -9.30 11.42
C ILE A 137 9.30 -9.78 12.84
N ASP A 138 8.93 -11.02 13.16
CA ASP A 138 9.18 -11.63 14.47
C ASP A 138 10.68 -11.87 14.69
N GLU A 139 11.40 -12.36 13.68
CA GLU A 139 12.86 -12.52 13.69
C GLU A 139 13.57 -11.18 13.95
N ASP A 140 13.20 -10.13 13.20
CA ASP A 140 13.74 -8.78 13.32
C ASP A 140 13.51 -8.17 14.73
N SER A 141 12.40 -8.55 15.39
CA SER A 141 12.07 -8.05 16.74
C SER A 141 12.78 -8.81 17.87
N SER A 142 13.20 -10.04 17.64
CA SER A 142 13.81 -10.90 18.66
C SER A 142 15.32 -10.74 18.81
N GLY A 143 16.00 -10.21 17.77
CA GLY A 143 17.46 -10.04 17.74
C GLY A 143 18.05 -9.01 18.71
N ASP A 144 17.23 -8.18 19.34
CA ASP A 144 17.68 -7.06 20.19
C ASP A 144 17.92 -7.44 21.67
N LEU A 145 17.70 -8.72 22.04
CA LEU A 145 17.98 -9.24 23.39
C LEU A 145 19.48 -9.44 23.68
N SER A 146 20.36 -9.16 22.72
CA SER A 146 21.82 -9.32 22.84
C SER A 146 22.54 -8.04 23.28
N SER A 147 21.83 -6.92 23.36
CA SER A 147 22.37 -5.60 23.70
C SER A 147 22.20 -5.35 25.22
N PRO A 148 23.24 -4.98 25.99
CA PRO A 148 23.07 -4.68 27.41
C PRO A 148 22.09 -3.51 27.61
N PRO A 149 21.29 -3.50 28.68
CA PRO A 149 20.31 -2.45 28.93
C PRO A 149 21.01 -1.17 29.41
N CYS A 150 21.51 -0.38 28.46
CA CYS A 150 22.11 0.92 28.72
C CYS A 150 21.01 2.00 28.71
N GLY A 151 20.50 2.32 29.91
CA GLY A 151 20.11 3.66 30.36
C GLY A 151 19.21 4.55 29.47
N TYR A 152 17.96 4.68 29.90
CA TYR A 152 17.12 5.90 29.92
C TYR A 152 17.48 7.01 28.91
N ASP A 153 16.74 7.10 27.80
CA ASP A 153 15.86 8.23 27.52
C ASP A 153 15.19 8.12 26.13
N SER A 154 13.89 8.40 26.15
CA SER A 154 13.15 9.07 25.08
C SER A 154 12.78 8.29 23.80
N ASP A 155 11.47 8.08 23.70
CA ASP A 155 10.66 7.93 22.49
C ASP A 155 10.74 6.55 21.80
N GLY A 156 9.65 5.78 21.91
CA GLY A 156 9.41 4.52 21.20
C GLY A 156 9.25 4.76 19.70
N LEU A 157 10.30 5.28 19.07
CA LEU A 157 10.43 5.55 17.64
C LEU A 157 10.35 4.24 16.89
N LYS A 158 9.11 3.86 16.55
CA LYS A 158 8.68 2.96 15.47
C LYS A 158 9.84 2.19 14.85
N SER A 159 10.11 1.00 15.38
CA SER A 159 11.02 0.05 14.74
C SER A 159 10.72 0.01 13.23
N PRO A 160 11.73 -0.03 12.34
CA PRO A 160 11.51 -0.06 10.88
C PRO A 160 10.47 -1.10 10.43
N SER A 161 10.35 -2.19 11.20
CA SER A 161 9.34 -3.24 11.07
C SER A 161 7.89 -2.74 11.24
N HIS A 162 7.59 -1.88 12.21
CA HIS A 162 6.22 -1.40 12.47
C HIS A 162 5.63 -0.65 11.25
N GLY A 163 6.43 0.19 10.59
CA GLY A 163 6.02 0.88 9.36
C GLY A 163 5.70 -0.06 8.20
N SER A 164 6.42 -1.19 8.11
CA SER A 164 6.17 -2.22 7.09
C SER A 164 4.88 -2.99 7.36
N VAL A 165 4.60 -3.37 8.61
CA VAL A 165 3.35 -4.07 8.99
C VAL A 165 2.12 -3.21 8.67
N LEU A 166 2.17 -1.90 8.95
CA LEU A 166 1.07 -0.99 8.60
C LEU A 166 0.84 -0.86 7.08
N LYS A 167 1.92 -0.95 6.27
CA LYS A 167 1.78 -0.94 4.80
C LYS A 167 1.16 -2.24 4.31
N VAL A 168 1.63 -3.37 4.82
CA VAL A 168 1.09 -4.69 4.49
C VAL A 168 -0.37 -4.82 4.95
N GLY A 169 -0.74 -4.31 6.12
CA GLY A 169 -2.13 -4.27 6.58
C GLY A 169 -3.06 -3.59 5.56
N ARG A 170 -2.68 -2.40 5.06
CA ARG A 170 -3.45 -1.71 4.01
C ARG A 170 -3.47 -2.47 2.69
N LEU A 171 -2.37 -3.11 2.31
CA LEU A 171 -2.29 -3.93 1.10
C LEU A 171 -3.25 -5.13 1.20
N MET A 172 -3.28 -5.81 2.36
CA MET A 172 -4.17 -6.94 2.62
C MET A 172 -5.63 -6.52 2.65
N ASP A 173 -5.98 -5.38 3.24
CA ASP A 173 -7.36 -4.87 3.22
C ASP A 173 -7.81 -4.55 1.78
N GLY A 174 -6.90 -4.05 0.94
CA GLY A 174 -7.12 -3.91 -0.50
C GLY A 174 -7.34 -5.26 -1.20
N TYR A 175 -6.47 -6.23 -0.95
CA TYR A 175 -6.56 -7.58 -1.52
C TYR A 175 -7.85 -8.28 -1.11
N LEU A 176 -8.20 -8.25 0.17
CA LEU A 176 -9.45 -8.80 0.70
C LEU A 176 -10.66 -8.18 0.00
N ALA A 177 -10.67 -6.87 -0.23
CA ALA A 177 -11.77 -6.22 -0.95
C ALA A 177 -11.85 -6.63 -2.43
N GLU A 178 -10.73 -6.92 -3.09
CA GLU A 178 -10.70 -7.41 -4.48
C GLU A 178 -11.16 -8.86 -4.62
N VAL A 179 -10.81 -9.73 -3.68
CA VAL A 179 -11.21 -11.15 -3.73
C VAL A 179 -12.60 -11.40 -3.13
N ALA A 180 -13.09 -10.49 -2.28
CA ALA A 180 -14.38 -10.63 -1.60
C ALA A 180 -15.62 -10.85 -2.51
N PRO A 181 -15.70 -10.29 -3.74
CA PRO A 181 -16.82 -10.54 -4.65
C PRO A 181 -16.84 -11.95 -5.26
N ASP A 182 -15.77 -12.74 -5.15
CA ASP A 182 -15.67 -14.07 -5.75
C ASP A 182 -16.59 -15.06 -5.03
N PRO A 183 -17.66 -15.57 -5.67
CA PRO A 183 -18.64 -16.46 -5.02
C PRO A 183 -18.08 -17.83 -4.64
N TYR A 184 -16.91 -18.21 -5.18
CA TYR A 184 -16.25 -19.47 -4.84
C TYR A 184 -15.27 -19.33 -3.67
N LEU A 185 -15.00 -18.10 -3.23
CA LEU A 185 -14.10 -17.86 -2.10
C LEU A 185 -14.71 -18.35 -0.79
N LYS A 186 -14.16 -19.46 -0.28
CA LYS A 186 -14.58 -20.07 0.99
C LYS A 186 -14.33 -19.13 2.17
N LEU A 187 -15.33 -19.04 3.07
CA LEU A 187 -15.29 -18.19 4.27
C LEU A 187 -14.04 -18.44 5.12
N GLN A 188 -13.62 -19.69 5.27
CA GLN A 188 -12.46 -20.05 6.08
C GLN A 188 -11.17 -19.43 5.55
N LYS A 189 -10.98 -19.38 4.23
CA LYS A 189 -9.81 -18.76 3.61
C LYS A 189 -9.82 -17.25 3.79
N PHE A 190 -11.00 -16.62 3.60
CA PHE A 190 -11.18 -15.20 3.79
C PHE A 190 -10.90 -14.77 5.24
N MET A 191 -11.46 -15.49 6.21
CA MET A 191 -11.20 -15.25 7.63
C MET A 191 -9.74 -15.46 8.02
N ALA A 192 -9.10 -16.54 7.54
CA ALA A 192 -7.73 -16.85 7.87
C ALA A 192 -6.76 -15.71 7.50
N LEU A 193 -6.97 -15.03 6.37
CA LEU A 193 -6.17 -13.87 5.98
C LEU A 193 -6.35 -12.67 6.92
N ILE A 194 -7.56 -12.45 7.44
CA ILE A 194 -7.85 -11.35 8.36
C ILE A 194 -7.17 -11.62 9.71
N GLU A 195 -7.33 -12.84 10.23
CA GLU A 195 -6.81 -13.29 11.53
C GLU A 195 -5.28 -13.43 11.55
N LEU A 196 -4.65 -13.55 10.39
CA LEU A 196 -3.19 -13.68 10.29
C LEU A 196 -2.46 -12.37 10.66
N LEU A 197 -3.09 -11.20 10.44
CA LEU A 197 -2.49 -9.91 10.77
C LEU A 197 -2.66 -9.58 12.26
N PRO A 198 -1.62 -9.08 12.95
CA PRO A 198 -1.73 -8.66 14.35
C PRO A 198 -2.59 -7.41 14.50
N ASP A 199 -3.17 -7.20 15.69
CA ASP A 199 -4.10 -6.09 15.98
C ASP A 199 -3.52 -4.69 15.65
N TYR A 200 -2.21 -4.51 15.82
CA TYR A 200 -1.54 -3.23 15.55
C TYR A 200 -1.28 -2.99 14.05
N ALA A 201 -1.51 -3.97 13.18
CA ALA A 201 -1.36 -3.80 11.73
C ALA A 201 -2.37 -2.80 11.13
N ARG A 202 -3.48 -2.56 11.84
CA ARG A 202 -4.53 -1.62 11.45
C ARG A 202 -4.70 -0.54 12.51
N ILE A 203 -4.50 0.71 12.07
CA ILE A 203 -4.85 1.91 12.85
C ILE A 203 -6.32 2.27 12.63
N VAL A 204 -6.82 2.04 11.42
CA VAL A 204 -8.19 2.31 11.00
C VAL A 204 -8.71 1.08 10.26
N ASP A 205 -9.89 0.58 10.66
CA ASP A 205 -10.46 -0.68 10.17
C ASP A 205 -11.39 -0.49 8.96
N ASP A 206 -11.51 0.72 8.42
CA ASP A 206 -12.40 1.03 7.29
C ASP A 206 -12.19 0.12 6.07
N GLY A 207 -10.94 -0.21 5.76
CA GLY A 207 -10.59 -1.10 4.65
C GLY A 207 -11.08 -2.52 4.89
N LEU A 208 -10.85 -3.04 6.10
CA LEU A 208 -11.34 -4.35 6.54
C LEU A 208 -12.88 -4.40 6.57
N TYR A 209 -13.53 -3.37 7.13
CA TYR A 209 -14.99 -3.25 7.12
C TYR A 209 -15.55 -3.30 5.70
N ARG A 210 -14.95 -2.53 4.78
CA ARG A 210 -15.36 -2.54 3.37
C ARG A 210 -15.21 -3.93 2.74
N ALA A 211 -14.10 -4.62 2.97
CA ALA A 211 -13.89 -5.96 2.45
C ALA A 211 -14.94 -6.96 2.98
N ILE A 212 -15.21 -6.92 4.29
CA ILE A 212 -16.24 -7.76 4.92
C ILE A 212 -17.64 -7.44 4.38
N ASP A 213 -17.98 -6.16 4.23
CA ASP A 213 -19.28 -5.76 3.70
C ASP A 213 -19.49 -6.24 2.25
N ILE A 214 -18.46 -6.13 1.41
CA ILE A 214 -18.46 -6.69 0.05
C ILE A 214 -18.64 -8.21 0.10
N TYR A 215 -17.91 -8.90 0.99
CA TYR A 215 -18.00 -10.36 1.12
C TYR A 215 -19.41 -10.80 1.52
N LEU A 216 -20.00 -10.17 2.55
CA LEU A 216 -21.37 -10.43 2.99
C LEU A 216 -22.40 -10.19 1.87
N LYS A 217 -22.17 -9.15 1.05
CA LYS A 217 -23.04 -8.85 -0.10
C LYS A 217 -22.94 -9.90 -1.21
N ALA A 218 -21.74 -10.42 -1.48
CA ALA A 218 -21.49 -11.41 -2.53
C ALA A 218 -21.86 -12.85 -2.11
N HIS A 219 -21.95 -13.12 -0.80
CA HIS A 219 -22.17 -14.46 -0.23
C HIS A 219 -23.48 -14.54 0.59
N PRO A 220 -24.67 -14.48 -0.05
CA PRO A 220 -25.96 -14.52 0.66
C PRO A 220 -26.27 -15.88 1.31
N SER A 221 -25.51 -16.93 1.00
CA SER A 221 -25.66 -18.28 1.56
C SER A 221 -25.03 -18.45 2.96
N LEU A 222 -24.36 -17.42 3.48
CA LEU A 222 -23.76 -17.47 4.82
C LEU A 222 -24.83 -17.56 5.91
N THR A 223 -24.58 -18.41 6.90
CA THR A 223 -25.45 -18.52 8.08
C THR A 223 -25.30 -17.29 8.99
N GLU A 224 -26.31 -17.01 9.81
CA GLU A 224 -26.25 -15.92 10.80
C GLU A 224 -25.02 -16.06 11.73
N SER A 225 -24.68 -17.30 12.09
CA SER A 225 -23.51 -17.61 12.91
C SER A 225 -22.18 -17.26 12.25
N GLU A 226 -22.09 -17.43 10.93
CA GLU A 226 -20.92 -17.09 10.11
C GLU A 226 -20.80 -15.59 9.92
N CYS A 227 -21.89 -14.91 9.58
CA CYS A 227 -21.94 -13.45 9.51
C CYS A 227 -21.51 -12.83 10.85
N LYS A 228 -22.01 -13.35 11.97
CA LYS A 228 -21.62 -12.93 13.32
C LYS A 228 -20.14 -13.17 13.60
N ARG A 229 -19.57 -14.29 13.15
CA ARG A 229 -18.15 -14.58 13.33
C ARG A 229 -17.27 -13.62 12.53
N LEU A 230 -17.66 -13.33 11.28
CA LEU A 230 -16.94 -12.43 10.40
C LEU A 230 -16.97 -10.98 10.92
N CYS A 231 -18.15 -10.49 11.31
CA CYS A 231 -18.29 -9.13 11.84
C CYS A 231 -17.55 -8.90 13.17
N LYS A 232 -17.27 -9.96 13.95
CA LYS A 232 -16.48 -9.86 15.19
C LYS A 232 -15.00 -9.50 14.95
N LEU A 233 -14.49 -9.71 13.73
CA LEU A 233 -13.10 -9.39 13.37
C LEU A 233 -12.86 -7.89 13.19
N ILE A 234 -13.94 -7.08 13.13
CA ILE A 234 -13.84 -5.62 12.99
C ILE A 234 -13.75 -4.99 14.37
N ASP A 235 -12.73 -4.18 14.59
CA ASP A 235 -12.65 -3.33 15.77
C ASP A 235 -13.44 -2.05 15.53
N CYS A 236 -14.66 -1.99 16.07
CA CYS A 236 -15.54 -0.82 15.99
C CYS A 236 -14.90 0.47 16.54
N GLN A 237 -13.92 0.37 17.44
CA GLN A 237 -13.22 1.55 17.97
C GLN A 237 -12.28 2.18 16.94
N LYS A 238 -11.79 1.38 15.99
CA LYS A 238 -10.89 1.81 14.90
C LYS A 238 -11.64 2.25 13.65
N LEU A 239 -12.97 2.30 13.66
CA LEU A 239 -13.74 2.79 12.52
C LEU A 239 -13.76 4.33 12.47
N SER A 240 -13.60 4.88 11.27
CA SER A 240 -13.86 6.29 11.03
C SER A 240 -15.35 6.63 11.21
N GLN A 241 -15.66 7.91 11.35
CA GLN A 241 -17.05 8.35 11.49
C GLN A 241 -17.91 7.97 10.27
N ASP A 242 -17.33 8.05 9.07
CA ASP A 242 -18.01 7.69 7.83
C ASP A 242 -18.29 6.18 7.76
N ALA A 243 -17.29 5.36 8.12
CA ALA A 243 -17.45 3.91 8.17
C ALA A 243 -18.46 3.46 9.25
N SER A 244 -18.41 4.07 10.44
CA SER A 244 -19.40 3.85 11.51
C SER A 244 -20.80 4.23 11.08
N SER A 245 -20.97 5.38 10.42
CA SER A 245 -22.28 5.82 9.90
C SER A 245 -22.84 4.84 8.88
N HIS A 246 -22.00 4.37 7.95
CA HIS A 246 -22.39 3.34 6.99
C HIS A 246 -22.77 2.03 7.69
N ALA A 247 -21.97 1.57 8.66
CA ALA A 247 -22.23 0.35 9.42
C ALA A 247 -23.51 0.42 10.26
N ALA A 248 -23.85 1.59 10.80
CA ALA A 248 -25.08 1.79 11.57
C ALA A 248 -26.36 1.63 10.72
N GLN A 249 -26.26 1.86 9.41
CA GLN A 249 -27.38 1.77 8.46
C GLN A 249 -27.36 0.49 7.63
N ASN A 250 -26.42 -0.42 7.89
CA ASN A 250 -26.21 -1.61 7.08
C ASN A 250 -27.03 -2.79 7.59
N ASP A 251 -28.13 -3.09 6.90
CA ASP A 251 -29.05 -4.18 7.24
C ASP A 251 -28.45 -5.58 7.12
N ARG A 252 -27.29 -5.73 6.47
CA ARG A 252 -26.57 -7.02 6.37
C ARG A 252 -25.83 -7.39 7.66
N LEU A 253 -25.57 -6.41 8.51
CA LEU A 253 -24.80 -6.63 9.74
C LEU A 253 -25.70 -7.21 10.83
N PRO A 254 -25.19 -8.16 11.64
CA PRO A 254 -25.91 -8.61 12.83
C PRO A 254 -26.22 -7.43 13.76
N ILE A 255 -27.40 -7.43 14.37
CA ILE A 255 -27.83 -6.35 15.28
C ILE A 255 -26.82 -6.05 16.39
N GLN A 256 -26.12 -7.08 16.88
CA GLN A 256 -25.07 -6.95 17.90
C GLN A 256 -23.89 -6.09 17.43
N MET A 257 -23.54 -6.15 16.14
CA MET A 257 -22.50 -5.33 15.54
C MET A 257 -22.96 -3.88 15.42
N VAL A 258 -24.17 -3.65 14.92
CA VAL A 258 -24.77 -2.31 14.79
C VAL A 258 -24.83 -1.61 16.16
N VAL A 259 -25.27 -2.30 17.20
CA VAL A 259 -25.29 -1.77 18.58
C VAL A 259 -23.88 -1.39 19.07
N ARG A 260 -22.85 -2.20 18.78
CA ARG A 260 -21.46 -1.88 19.13
C ARG A 260 -20.97 -0.62 18.41
N VAL A 261 -21.23 -0.49 17.12
CA VAL A 261 -20.87 0.70 16.34
C VAL A 261 -21.52 1.95 16.92
N LEU A 262 -22.84 1.90 17.17
CA LEU A 262 -23.58 3.03 17.76
C LEU A 262 -23.07 3.39 19.16
N TYR A 263 -22.68 2.41 19.98
CA TYR A 263 -22.11 2.64 21.29
C TYR A 263 -20.78 3.42 21.21
N PHE A 264 -19.87 3.03 20.31
CA PHE A 264 -18.60 3.75 20.13
C PHE A 264 -18.80 5.14 19.55
N GLU A 265 -19.75 5.35 18.64
CA GLU A 265 -20.14 6.69 18.19
C GLU A 265 -20.65 7.55 19.34
N GLN A 266 -21.49 7.00 20.23
CA GLN A 266 -21.96 7.73 21.41
C GLN A 266 -20.80 8.10 22.36
N LEU A 267 -19.83 7.22 22.56
CA LEU A 267 -18.62 7.51 23.35
C LEU A 267 -17.80 8.65 22.75
N ARG A 268 -17.59 8.65 21.42
CA ARG A 268 -16.87 9.72 20.70
C ARG A 268 -17.56 11.07 20.86
N LEU A 269 -18.89 11.10 20.73
CA LEU A 269 -19.69 12.31 20.94
C LEU A 269 -19.57 12.83 22.38
N LYS A 270 -19.70 11.95 23.39
CA LYS A 270 -19.56 12.32 24.81
C LYS A 270 -18.18 12.89 25.12
N SER A 271 -17.11 12.30 24.57
CA SER A 271 -15.75 12.80 24.74
C SER A 271 -15.53 14.18 24.09
N SER A 272 -16.20 14.45 22.97
CA SER A 272 -16.14 15.75 22.29
C SER A 272 -16.88 16.85 23.06
N PHE A 273 -17.99 16.50 23.73
CA PHE A 273 -18.72 17.43 24.60
C PHE A 273 -17.99 17.72 25.91
N SER A 274 -17.30 16.73 26.49
CA SER A 274 -16.55 16.90 27.74
C SER A 274 -15.23 17.68 27.57
N GLY A 275 -14.70 17.79 26.35
CA GLY A 275 -13.45 18.52 26.06
C GLY A 275 -13.62 20.03 25.80
N GLY A 276 -14.86 20.54 25.74
CA GLY A 276 -15.18 21.93 25.40
C GLY A 276 -15.74 22.78 26.54
N GLY A 277 -15.80 22.26 27.78
CA GLY A 277 -16.49 22.89 28.90
C GLY A 277 -15.58 23.29 30.06
N SER A 278 -14.60 24.17 29.84
CA SER A 278 -14.11 25.01 30.94
C SER A 278 -15.10 26.15 31.13
N GLY A 279 -16.25 25.83 31.69
CA GLY A 279 -17.31 26.75 32.05
C GLY A 279 -17.95 26.23 33.33
N CYS A 280 -17.47 26.73 34.46
CA CYS A 280 -18.05 26.48 35.77
C CYS A 280 -19.51 26.97 35.82
N VAL A 281 -20.46 26.04 35.84
CA VAL A 281 -21.85 26.17 36.31
C VAL A 281 -22.43 24.75 36.23
N GLY A 282 -22.95 24.07 37.24
CA GLY A 282 -23.19 24.30 38.65
C GLY A 282 -24.03 23.09 39.13
N LEU A 283 -23.80 22.64 40.36
CA LEU A 283 -24.74 21.92 41.25
C LEU A 283 -25.26 20.52 40.84
N GLY A 284 -24.73 19.52 41.55
CA GLY A 284 -25.50 18.58 42.39
C GLY A 284 -26.46 17.57 41.73
N GLY A 285 -26.22 16.28 41.94
CA GLY A 285 -27.25 15.26 41.77
C GLY A 285 -26.70 13.84 41.59
N ALA A 286 -26.96 12.98 42.57
CA ALA A 286 -26.43 11.65 42.77
C ALA A 286 -26.82 10.57 41.73
N ASP A 287 -25.97 9.52 41.77
CA ASP A 287 -26.26 8.09 41.66
C ASP A 287 -26.06 7.37 40.30
N GLY A 288 -25.36 6.23 40.37
CA GLY A 288 -25.05 5.36 39.23
C GLY A 288 -23.66 4.72 39.27
N SER A 289 -23.33 4.00 40.35
CA SER A 289 -22.13 3.17 40.47
C SER A 289 -22.23 1.88 39.63
N PHE A 290 -21.25 1.61 38.74
CA PHE A 290 -20.70 0.26 38.52
C PHE A 290 -19.29 0.28 37.91
N SER A 291 -18.29 0.07 38.78
CA SER A 291 -16.98 -0.58 38.57
C SER A 291 -16.15 -0.30 37.31
N GLN A 292 -15.28 0.71 37.39
CA GLN A 292 -13.96 0.67 36.74
C GLN A 292 -12.94 0.05 37.71
N ARG A 293 -12.40 -1.12 37.35
CA ARG A 293 -11.21 -1.70 38.00
C ARG A 293 -10.00 -1.30 37.17
N PHE A 294 -9.39 -0.16 37.50
CA PHE A 294 -7.99 0.10 37.17
C PHE A 294 -7.16 -0.16 38.43
N VAL A 295 -6.26 -1.13 38.32
CA VAL A 295 -5.29 -1.48 39.36
C VAL A 295 -4.09 -0.57 39.17
N CYS A 296 -3.91 0.41 40.05
CA CYS A 296 -2.65 1.12 40.24
C CYS A 296 -2.45 1.36 41.75
N SER A 297 -1.90 0.37 42.44
CA SER A 297 -1.17 0.55 43.70
C SER A 297 0.32 0.68 43.33
N SER A 298 1.18 1.49 43.92
CA SER A 298 1.11 2.55 44.93
C SER A 298 2.55 3.07 45.09
N SER A 299 2.79 4.38 45.05
CA SER A 299 3.72 5.12 45.93
C SER A 299 3.86 6.56 45.40
N GLY A 300 3.52 7.52 46.24
CA GLY A 300 3.00 8.81 45.81
C GLY A 300 3.96 9.97 45.65
N VAL A 301 3.52 10.91 44.79
CA VAL A 301 3.52 12.38 44.92
C VAL A 301 2.45 12.87 43.89
N PRO A 302 1.72 13.98 44.08
CA PRO A 302 0.56 14.28 43.26
C PRO A 302 1.02 14.95 41.96
N SER A 303 1.20 14.16 40.90
CA SER A 303 1.33 14.70 39.56
C SER A 303 0.01 14.53 38.84
N SER A 304 -0.48 15.65 38.31
CA SER A 304 -1.65 15.79 37.45
C SER A 304 -1.88 14.56 36.58
N CYS A 305 -3.11 14.04 36.59
CA CYS A 305 -3.57 13.02 35.65
C CYS A 305 -3.44 13.54 34.21
N VAL A 306 -2.34 13.20 33.55
CA VAL A 306 -2.06 13.56 32.17
C VAL A 306 -2.82 12.59 31.26
N SER A 307 -3.82 13.08 30.56
CA SER A 307 -4.48 12.31 29.49
C SER A 307 -3.53 12.20 28.29
N PRO A 308 -3.19 10.99 27.79
CA PRO A 308 -2.23 10.79 26.69
C PRO A 308 -2.60 11.53 25.39
N GLN A 309 -3.88 11.87 25.21
CA GLN A 309 -4.39 12.55 24.02
C GLN A 309 -4.12 14.07 24.00
N ARG A 310 -4.01 14.72 25.17
CA ARG A 310 -3.86 16.18 25.28
C ARG A 310 -2.41 16.61 25.03
N ASP A 311 -1.46 15.78 25.43
CA ASP A 311 -0.03 16.01 25.21
C ASP A 311 0.37 15.81 23.75
N ASN A 312 -0.26 14.87 23.03
CA ASN A 312 -0.03 14.71 21.59
C ASN A 312 -0.43 15.96 20.81
N TYR A 313 -1.60 16.55 21.11
CA TYR A 313 -2.02 17.79 20.43
C TYR A 313 -1.17 19.01 20.84
N ALA A 314 -0.79 19.10 22.12
CA ALA A 314 0.09 20.17 22.60
C ALA A 314 1.51 20.05 22.02
N SER A 315 2.04 18.84 21.90
CA SER A 315 3.34 18.54 21.29
C SER A 315 3.33 18.88 19.80
N LEU A 316 2.31 18.41 19.07
CA LEU A 316 2.15 18.73 17.64
C LEU A 316 2.02 20.25 17.41
N ARG A 317 1.38 20.99 18.32
CA ARG A 317 1.27 22.45 18.25
C ARG A 317 2.59 23.16 18.55
N ARG A 318 3.46 22.58 19.39
CA ARG A 318 4.83 23.07 19.63
C ARG A 318 5.71 22.82 18.40
N GLU A 319 5.71 21.61 17.87
CA GLU A 319 6.44 21.24 16.66
C GLU A 319 6.01 22.09 15.46
N ASN A 320 4.70 22.34 15.29
CA ASN A 320 4.21 23.21 14.22
C ASN A 320 4.68 24.67 14.36
N ARG A 321 4.87 25.17 15.59
CA ARG A 321 5.45 26.51 15.84
C ARG A 321 6.95 26.52 15.54
N GLU A 322 7.65 25.46 15.92
CA GLU A 322 9.08 25.30 15.65
C GLU A 322 9.36 25.21 14.14
N LEU A 323 8.62 24.39 13.41
CA LEU A 323 8.70 24.30 11.95
C LEU A 323 8.41 25.64 11.26
N LYS A 324 7.49 26.45 11.79
CA LYS A 324 7.23 27.81 11.27
C LYS A 324 8.42 28.75 11.48
N LEU A 325 9.11 28.63 12.62
CA LEU A 325 10.34 29.37 12.87
C LEU A 325 11.47 28.88 11.97
N GLU A 326 11.59 27.56 11.77
CA GLU A 326 12.55 26.92 10.86
C GLU A 326 12.37 27.44 9.43
N ILE A 327 11.13 27.45 8.93
CA ILE A 327 10.79 27.99 7.60
C ILE A 327 11.14 29.48 7.51
N SER A 328 10.92 30.24 8.57
CA SER A 328 11.27 31.66 8.60
C SER A 328 12.79 31.87 8.53
N ARG A 329 13.58 31.07 9.26
CA ARG A 329 15.05 31.08 9.19
C ARG A 329 15.54 30.65 7.81
N MET A 330 14.97 29.59 7.24
CA MET A 330 15.30 29.11 5.89
C MET A 330 15.02 30.18 4.83
N ARG A 331 13.91 30.92 4.94
CA ARG A 331 13.59 32.02 4.01
C ARG A 331 14.62 33.15 4.07
N VAL A 332 15.04 33.57 5.26
CA VAL A 332 16.09 34.59 5.41
C VAL A 332 17.39 34.11 4.77
N ARG A 333 17.80 32.87 5.07
CA ARG A 333 19.03 32.30 4.51
C ARG A 333 18.96 32.14 2.99
N LEU A 334 17.80 31.82 2.44
CA LEU A 334 17.57 31.77 0.99
C LEU A 334 17.74 33.16 0.38
N THR A 335 17.16 34.22 0.99
CA THR A 335 17.34 35.59 0.50
C THR A 335 18.78 36.10 0.59
N GLU A 336 19.53 35.70 1.62
CA GLU A 336 20.96 35.99 1.72
C GLU A 336 21.76 35.32 0.61
N LEU A 337 21.50 34.03 0.37
CA LEU A 337 22.15 33.27 -0.72
C LEU A 337 21.80 33.83 -2.11
N GLU A 338 20.56 34.29 -2.33
CA GLU A 338 20.16 34.96 -3.58
C GLU A 338 20.91 36.29 -3.77
N ARG A 339 21.11 37.05 -2.69
CA ARG A 339 21.87 38.29 -2.71
C ARG A 339 23.36 38.05 -2.97
N GLU A 340 23.96 37.04 -2.34
CA GLU A 340 25.33 36.61 -2.60
C GLU A 340 25.52 36.13 -4.05
N GLN A 341 24.56 35.38 -4.60
CA GLN A 341 24.59 34.97 -6.01
C GLN A 341 24.52 36.19 -6.95
N GLY A 342 23.72 37.21 -6.60
CA GLY A 342 23.66 38.48 -7.33
C GLY A 342 25.00 39.22 -7.34
N LEU A 343 25.66 39.31 -6.19
CA LEU A 343 26.98 39.94 -6.05
C LEU A 343 28.06 39.19 -6.82
N MET A 344 28.08 37.85 -6.75
CA MET A 344 29.03 37.04 -7.54
C MET A 344 28.83 37.20 -9.05
N LYS A 345 27.59 37.30 -9.54
CA LYS A 345 27.30 37.58 -10.96
C LYS A 345 27.77 38.98 -11.38
N GLN A 346 27.66 39.98 -10.49
CA GLN A 346 28.11 41.35 -10.77
C GLN A 346 29.64 41.45 -10.75
N GLN A 347 30.29 40.74 -9.82
CA GLN A 347 31.76 40.68 -9.72
C GLN A 347 32.38 39.92 -10.91
N GLY A 348 31.71 38.89 -11.42
CA GLY A 348 32.09 38.20 -12.66
C GLY A 348 31.96 39.08 -13.92
N ARG A 349 31.03 40.05 -13.93
CA ARG A 349 30.91 41.05 -15.01
C ARG A 349 31.99 42.14 -14.95
N MET A 350 32.37 42.58 -13.76
CA MET A 350 33.45 43.56 -13.56
C MET A 350 34.83 43.00 -13.90
N ARG A 351 35.05 41.68 -13.74
CA ARG A 351 36.32 41.02 -14.07
C ARG A 351 36.48 40.65 -15.56
N GLY A 352 35.44 40.84 -16.37
CA GLY A 352 35.45 40.58 -17.82
C GLY A 352 35.64 41.85 -18.68
N GLY A 353 35.96 42.98 -18.06
CA GLY A 353 36.12 44.27 -18.73
C GLY A 353 37.49 44.88 -18.50
N ASP A 354 38.55 44.26 -19.02
CA ASP A 354 39.74 44.99 -19.42
C ASP A 354 40.55 44.22 -20.48
N GLY A 355 41.03 44.92 -21.51
CA GLY A 355 42.05 44.44 -22.45
C GLY A 355 41.55 43.69 -23.69
N GLY A 356 41.41 44.41 -24.80
CA GLY A 356 41.19 43.84 -26.13
C GLY A 356 42.44 43.24 -26.77
N GLY A 357 42.20 42.48 -27.84
CA GLY A 357 43.15 42.26 -28.94
C GLY A 357 44.04 41.01 -28.85
N GLY A 358 44.05 40.24 -29.94
CA GLY A 358 45.17 39.38 -30.31
C GLY A 358 44.96 37.89 -30.06
N GLY A 359 44.92 37.12 -31.14
CA GLY A 359 44.81 35.66 -31.11
C GLY A 359 46.06 34.95 -30.61
N GLY A 360 45.96 33.63 -30.46
CA GLY A 360 47.12 32.80 -30.17
C GLY A 360 46.75 31.50 -29.49
N ARG A 361 47.14 30.39 -30.12
CA ARG A 361 47.01 29.02 -29.64
C ARG A 361 47.78 28.79 -28.33
N GLY A 362 47.24 27.89 -27.51
CA GLY A 362 48.01 26.83 -26.87
C GLY A 362 48.45 27.03 -25.41
N GLY A 363 48.00 26.10 -24.55
CA GLY A 363 48.85 25.53 -23.51
C GLY A 363 48.59 25.97 -22.06
N GLY A 364 48.04 25.04 -21.27
CA GLY A 364 48.47 24.78 -19.89
C GLY A 364 47.95 25.71 -18.79
N GLY A 365 47.08 25.18 -17.92
CA GLY A 365 46.63 25.88 -16.71
C GLY A 365 45.50 25.15 -16.01
N GLU A 366 45.75 23.90 -15.61
CA GLU A 366 44.96 23.16 -14.63
C GLU A 366 44.92 23.96 -13.31
N HIS A 367 43.87 23.76 -12.50
CA HIS A 367 43.53 24.48 -11.26
C HIS A 367 42.65 25.73 -11.39
N GLY A 368 41.45 25.57 -11.96
CA GLY A 368 40.39 26.57 -11.81
C GLY A 368 38.96 26.10 -12.12
N ARG A 369 38.78 24.87 -12.59
CA ARG A 369 37.48 24.36 -13.09
C ARG A 369 36.90 23.18 -12.32
N ALA A 370 37.50 22.79 -11.18
CA ALA A 370 37.11 21.58 -10.45
C ALA A 370 36.28 21.83 -9.17
N PHE A 371 35.99 23.08 -8.77
CA PHE A 371 35.36 23.33 -7.46
C PHE A 371 33.82 23.49 -7.49
N LEU A 372 33.19 23.73 -8.65
CA LEU A 372 31.73 23.95 -8.75
C LEU A 372 30.96 22.87 -9.52
N ALA A 373 31.60 21.73 -9.82
CA ALA A 373 30.94 20.60 -10.49
C ALA A 373 30.40 19.52 -9.53
N SER A 374 30.45 19.72 -8.21
CA SER A 374 30.16 18.65 -7.24
C SER A 374 28.96 18.87 -6.31
N LEU A 375 28.14 19.92 -6.46
CA LEU A 375 26.95 20.13 -5.60
C LEU A 375 25.65 20.40 -6.34
N SER A 376 25.45 19.80 -7.52
CA SER A 376 24.18 19.82 -8.24
C SER A 376 23.62 18.43 -8.53
N ARG A 377 23.55 17.58 -7.50
CA ARG A 377 22.64 16.41 -7.46
C ARG A 377 22.13 16.17 -6.04
N GLY A 378 21.29 17.06 -5.57
CA GLY A 378 20.56 16.88 -4.33
C GLY A 378 19.67 18.08 -4.09
N ILE A 379 18.39 17.82 -3.82
CA ILE A 379 17.31 18.77 -3.51
C ILE A 379 16.51 19.23 -4.75
N GLY A 380 15.37 18.57 -4.98
CA GLY A 380 14.17 19.26 -5.50
C GLY A 380 13.22 18.47 -6.42
N ARG A 381 12.00 18.24 -5.90
CA ARG A 381 10.71 17.85 -6.54
C ARG A 381 10.52 16.36 -6.79
N ILE A 382 9.59 15.62 -6.17
CA ILE A 382 8.23 15.92 -5.66
C ILE A 382 7.40 16.75 -6.65
N THR A 383 6.71 16.03 -7.53
CA THR A 383 5.36 16.39 -8.00
C THR A 383 4.50 15.13 -7.92
N MET A 384 3.53 15.16 -7.00
CA MET A 384 2.38 14.27 -6.99
C MET A 384 1.37 14.72 -8.06
N PHE A 385 0.73 13.73 -8.69
CA PHE A 385 -0.46 13.76 -9.54
C PHE A 385 -0.41 14.45 -10.92
N GLY A 386 -0.62 13.61 -11.94
CA GLY A 386 -1.46 13.95 -13.09
C GLY A 386 -0.76 13.94 -14.45
N GLY A 387 -1.10 12.95 -15.29
CA GLY A 387 -0.97 13.10 -16.74
C GLY A 387 -0.67 11.82 -17.51
N GLY A 388 -1.72 11.14 -17.98
CA GLY A 388 -1.67 10.35 -19.22
C GLY A 388 -1.33 11.23 -20.44
N PRO A 389 -1.16 10.61 -21.63
CA PRO A 389 -0.35 11.18 -22.71
C PRO A 389 -1.04 12.32 -23.48
N ALA A 390 -0.24 13.31 -23.89
CA ALA A 390 -0.53 14.24 -24.99
C ALA A 390 -0.25 13.51 -26.34
N ALA A 391 -0.83 13.82 -27.50
CA ALA A 391 -1.59 14.97 -27.97
C ALA A 391 -2.37 14.55 -29.24
N ALA A 392 -3.55 15.14 -29.46
CA ALA A 392 -4.02 15.44 -30.82
C ALA A 392 -4.95 16.68 -30.76
N ASP A 393 -4.48 17.71 -31.42
CA ASP A 393 -5.00 19.06 -31.53
C ASP A 393 -6.29 19.10 -32.38
N ARG A 394 -7.29 19.91 -31.98
CA ARG A 394 -8.19 20.70 -32.85
C ARG A 394 -9.27 21.47 -32.06
N ARG A 395 -9.01 22.77 -31.91
CA ARG A 395 -9.93 23.94 -31.91
C ARG A 395 -11.46 23.70 -31.85
N ARG A 396 -12.15 24.35 -30.88
CA ARG A 396 -13.13 25.44 -31.16
C ARG A 396 -13.69 26.10 -29.87
N LYS A 397 -13.85 27.42 -29.95
CA LYS A 397 -14.44 28.32 -28.94
C LYS A 397 -15.98 28.20 -28.87
N LYS A 398 -16.52 28.58 -27.72
CA LYS A 398 -17.94 28.63 -27.32
C LYS A 398 -18.56 30.01 -27.63
N SER A 399 -19.76 30.01 -28.22
CA SER A 399 -20.87 30.99 -28.16
C SER A 399 -21.74 30.73 -29.40
N GLY A 400 -23.06 30.83 -29.47
CA GLY A 400 -24.15 31.25 -28.59
C GLY A 400 -25.37 31.42 -29.52
N GLY A 401 -26.60 31.23 -29.01
CA GLY A 401 -27.79 31.86 -29.59
C GLY A 401 -28.59 31.13 -30.70
N ARG A 402 -29.81 30.73 -30.31
CA ARG A 402 -31.12 31.01 -30.96
C ARG A 402 -31.45 30.51 -32.40
N SER A 403 -32.45 29.62 -32.39
CA SER A 403 -33.72 29.62 -33.16
C SER A 403 -33.76 29.71 -34.69
N SER A 404 -34.33 28.67 -35.32
CA SER A 404 -35.39 28.71 -36.35
C SER A 404 -35.83 27.25 -36.62
N GLN A 405 -37.08 26.89 -36.29
CA GLN A 405 -38.27 26.83 -37.15
C GLN A 405 -38.31 25.67 -38.18
N CYS A 406 -39.39 24.89 -38.06
CA CYS A 406 -40.18 24.19 -39.09
C CYS A 406 -39.46 23.16 -39.99
N SER A 407 -40.04 22.03 -40.40
CA SER A 407 -41.45 21.64 -40.51
C SER A 407 -41.56 20.16 -40.85
N ASP A 408 -42.71 19.61 -40.46
CA ASP A 408 -43.50 18.58 -41.14
C ASP A 408 -42.99 17.14 -41.30
N GLY A 409 -43.93 16.22 -41.03
CA GLY A 409 -43.81 14.82 -41.45
C GLY A 409 -44.66 13.82 -40.68
N LYS A 410 -45.97 14.03 -40.61
CA LYS A 410 -47.00 13.06 -40.16
C LYS A 410 -46.80 11.65 -40.73
N ALA A 411 -47.02 10.61 -39.92
CA ALA A 411 -48.18 9.70 -40.00
C ALA A 411 -47.93 8.43 -39.15
N ARG A 412 -48.67 8.16 -38.07
CA ARG A 412 -50.04 7.60 -37.95
C ARG A 412 -50.17 6.09 -38.22
N ARG A 413 -50.81 5.42 -37.24
CA ARG A 413 -51.55 4.14 -37.26
C ARG A 413 -50.68 2.87 -37.33
N ARG A 414 -51.02 1.73 -36.73
CA ARG A 414 -52.20 1.18 -36.00
C ARG A 414 -51.64 -0.09 -35.31
N GLN A 415 -51.86 -0.34 -34.02
CA GLN A 415 -53.03 -0.99 -33.41
C GLN A 415 -53.19 -2.50 -33.72
N LYS A 416 -53.45 -3.24 -32.61
CA LYS A 416 -53.83 -4.67 -32.43
C LYS A 416 -52.67 -5.64 -32.30
N ALA A 417 -52.40 -6.30 -31.16
CA ALA A 417 -53.23 -7.05 -30.21
C ALA A 417 -53.81 -8.37 -30.75
N SER A 418 -53.36 -9.45 -30.08
CA SER A 418 -54.10 -10.62 -29.60
C SER A 418 -53.96 -11.98 -30.31
N PHE A 419 -53.85 -13.00 -29.44
CA PHE A 419 -54.04 -14.46 -29.59
C PHE A 419 -52.93 -15.24 -30.34
N ALA A 420 -52.54 -16.47 -29.98
CA ALA A 420 -53.17 -17.53 -29.18
C ALA A 420 -52.12 -18.50 -28.59
N TYR A 421 -52.61 -19.37 -27.69
CA TYR A 421 -52.06 -20.64 -27.17
C TYR A 421 -51.24 -21.46 -28.17
N ASP A 422 -50.09 -22.01 -27.76
CA ASP A 422 -49.91 -23.33 -27.13
C ASP A 422 -48.58 -23.39 -26.36
#